data_AF-A0A497KHB6-F1
#
_entry.id   AF-A0A497KHB6-F1
#
_cell.length_a   1.000
_cell.length_b   1.000
_cell.length_c   1.000
_cell.angle_alpha   90.00
_cell.angle_beta   90.00
_cell.angle_gamma   90.00
#
_symmetry.space_group_name_H-M   'P 1'
#
loop_
_entity.id
_entity.type
_entity.pdbx_description
1 polymer ?
#
loop_
_entity_poly.entity_id
_entity_poly.type
_entity_poly.pdbx_seq_one_letter_code
_entity_poly.pdbx_strand_id
1 'polypeptide(L)'
;MKRIWDEIIKFNDIYFPGWRFRKGAMFFAMALAGEVGELCNSLKKLLGGGTNIVDVTIEDLGEECFDILVYLILFLETIGIDLDHFEKISDRKLRILYKRMEDN
;
A
#
# COMPACT_ATOMS: atom_id res chain seq x y z
N MET A 1 -5.27 -11.93 -1.84
CA MET A 1 -5.56 -10.53 -1.47
C MET A 1 -6.70 -10.43 -0.48
N LYS A 2 -7.88 -10.99 -0.78
CA LYS A 2 -9.09 -10.95 0.07
C LYS A 2 -8.86 -11.05 1.59
N ARG A 3 -8.21 -12.13 2.06
CA ARG A 3 -7.91 -12.31 3.50
C ARG A 3 -7.19 -11.11 4.13
N ILE A 4 -6.17 -10.57 3.46
CA ILE A 4 -5.37 -9.45 3.99
C ILE A 4 -6.21 -8.17 3.99
N TRP A 5 -6.95 -7.92 2.90
CA TRP A 5 -7.86 -6.78 2.81
C TRP A 5 -8.88 -6.81 3.95
N ASP A 6 -9.59 -7.92 4.10
CA ASP A 6 -10.62 -8.10 5.12
C ASP A 6 -10.08 -7.88 6.55
N GLU A 7 -8.87 -8.39 6.86
CA GLU A 7 -8.25 -8.19 8.18
C GLU A 7 -7.83 -6.73 8.43
N ILE A 8 -7.30 -6.02 7.42
CA ILE A 8 -6.95 -4.59 7.54
C ILE A 8 -8.20 -3.75 7.83
N ILE A 9 -9.28 -4.03 7.10
CA ILE A 9 -10.57 -3.36 7.30
C ILE A 9 -11.13 -3.65 8.68
N LYS A 10 -11.21 -4.93 9.05
CA LYS A 10 -11.73 -5.36 10.35
C LYS A 10 -10.95 -4.73 11.51
N PHE A 11 -9.62 -4.69 11.43
CA PHE A 11 -8.78 -4.03 12.42
C PHE A 11 -9.15 -2.55 12.56
N ASN A 12 -9.28 -1.83 11.44
CA ASN A 12 -9.61 -0.41 11.47
C ASN A 12 -11.05 -0.13 11.94
N ASP A 13 -11.99 -1.01 11.61
CA ASP A 13 -13.37 -0.91 12.06
C ASP A 13 -13.49 -1.09 13.59
N ILE A 14 -12.68 -1.99 14.17
CA ILE A 14 -12.65 -2.23 15.62
C ILE A 14 -11.98 -1.08 16.37
N TYR A 15 -10.80 -0.64 15.93
CA TYR A 15 -9.93 0.24 16.72
C TYR A 15 -10.00 1.72 16.32
N PHE A 16 -10.48 2.03 15.11
CA PHE A 16 -10.58 3.40 14.59
C PHE A 16 -11.98 3.70 14.03
N PRO A 17 -13.05 3.62 14.84
CA PRO A 17 -14.42 3.74 14.36
C PRO A 17 -14.65 5.05 13.59
N GLY A 18 -15.24 4.92 12.39
CA GLY A 18 -15.50 6.05 11.50
C GLY A 18 -14.28 6.57 10.73
N TRP A 19 -13.17 5.81 10.69
CA TRP A 19 -11.95 6.17 9.96
C TRP A 19 -12.20 6.55 8.49
N ARG A 20 -13.16 5.89 7.84
CA ARG A 20 -13.57 6.18 6.44
C ARG A 20 -14.01 7.63 6.23
N PHE A 21 -14.64 8.25 7.23
CA PHE A 21 -15.23 9.59 7.11
C PHE A 21 -14.46 10.66 7.90
N ARG A 22 -13.88 10.30 9.05
CA ARG A 22 -13.24 11.26 9.97
C ARG A 22 -11.84 11.66 9.56
N LYS A 23 -11.03 10.72 9.05
CA LYS A 23 -9.67 11.01 8.59
C LYS A 23 -9.64 11.52 7.14
N GLY A 24 -10.57 11.05 6.32
CA GLY A 24 -10.71 11.43 4.91
C GLY A 24 -9.57 10.91 4.02
N ALA A 25 -9.82 10.88 2.71
CA ALA A 25 -8.88 10.32 1.73
C ALA A 25 -7.50 11.00 1.72
N MET A 26 -7.45 12.31 2.00
CA MET A 26 -6.19 13.06 2.06
C MET A 26 -5.26 12.53 3.15
N PHE A 27 -5.78 12.17 4.33
CA PHE A 27 -4.96 11.64 5.42
C PHE A 27 -4.25 10.34 4.99
N PHE A 28 -5.00 9.40 4.42
CA PHE A 28 -4.45 8.10 4.02
C PHE A 28 -3.50 8.22 2.82
N ALA A 29 -3.74 9.16 1.89
CA ALA A 29 -2.80 9.45 0.81
C ALA A 29 -1.47 10.00 1.33
N MET A 30 -1.49 10.86 2.36
CA MET A 30 -0.27 11.39 2.98
C MET A 30 0.48 10.32 3.78
N ALA A 31 -0.24 9.48 4.54
CA ALA A 31 0.36 8.37 5.26
C ALA A 31 1.00 7.35 4.30
N LEU A 32 0.32 7.00 3.20
CA LEU A 32 0.86 6.17 2.13
C LEU A 32 2.19 6.73 1.57
N ALA A 33 2.27 8.04 1.34
CA ALA A 33 3.51 8.67 0.89
C ALA A 33 4.63 8.59 1.94
N GLY A 34 4.28 8.63 3.23
CA GLY A 34 5.18 8.39 4.35
C GLY A 34 5.81 6.99 4.28
N GLU A 35 4.99 5.94 4.23
CA GLU A 35 5.48 4.55 4.20
C GLU A 35 6.33 4.25 2.96
N VAL A 36 6.00 4.84 1.81
CA VAL A 36 6.85 4.74 0.62
C VAL A 36 8.23 5.36 0.87
N GLY A 37 8.29 6.47 1.60
CA GLY A 37 9.53 7.10 2.03
C GLY A 37 10.34 6.22 3.00
N GLU A 38 9.67 5.54 3.94
CA GLU A 38 10.29 4.61 4.87
C GLU A 38 10.89 3.40 4.14
N LEU A 39 10.14 2.77 3.22
CA LEU A 39 10.67 1.74 2.32
C LEU A 39 11.93 2.21 1.57
N CYS A 40 11.91 3.43 1.01
CA CYS A 40 13.06 3.98 0.29
C CYS A 40 14.28 4.16 1.20
N ASN A 41 14.06 4.63 2.43
CA ASN A 41 15.12 4.81 3.42
C ASN A 41 15.70 3.47 3.87
N SER A 42 14.84 2.48 4.14
CA SER A 42 15.22 1.12 4.52
C SER A 42 16.00 0.43 3.41
N LEU A 43 15.56 0.51 2.15
CA LEU A 43 16.31 0.00 1.01
C LEU A 43 17.68 0.69 0.85
N LYS A 44 17.74 2.01 0.99
CA LYS A 44 19.00 2.77 0.93
C LYS A 44 19.99 2.27 2.00
N LYS A 45 19.53 2.05 3.24
CA LYS A 45 20.37 1.52 4.32
C LYS A 45 20.81 0.09 4.06
N LEU A 46 19.92 -0.78 3.60
CA LEU A 46 20.23 -2.16 3.22
C LEU A 46 21.35 -2.23 2.17
N LEU A 47 21.34 -1.30 1.21
CA LEU A 47 22.36 -1.18 0.16
C LEU A 47 23.65 -0.47 0.62
N GLY A 48 23.79 -0.15 1.92
CA GLY A 48 24.98 0.50 2.48
C GLY A 48 25.05 2.01 2.27
N GLY A 49 23.98 2.65 1.79
CA GLY A 49 23.92 4.10 1.62
C GLY A 49 23.74 4.83 2.95
N GLY A 50 24.69 5.70 3.31
CA GLY A 50 24.56 6.63 4.44
C GLY A 50 25.73 6.57 5.42
N THR A 51 26.07 5.39 5.97
CA THR A 51 27.09 5.27 7.05
C THR A 51 27.86 3.93 7.08
N ASN A 52 27.77 3.05 6.06
CA ASN A 52 28.35 1.69 6.06
C ASN A 52 27.88 0.78 7.22
N ILE A 53 26.88 1.18 8.00
CA ILE A 53 26.23 0.35 9.02
C ILE A 53 24.95 -0.19 8.39
N VAL A 54 24.90 -1.50 8.20
CA VAL A 54 23.69 -2.20 7.73
C VAL A 54 22.96 -2.70 8.97
N ASP A 55 21.92 -1.98 9.37
CA ASP A 55 21.02 -2.31 10.48
C ASP A 55 19.60 -2.68 10.00
N VAL A 56 19.42 -2.84 8.69
CA VAL A 56 18.15 -3.17 8.04
C VAL A 56 18.23 -4.54 7.38
N THR A 57 17.16 -5.30 7.51
CA THR A 57 16.96 -6.65 6.97
C THR A 57 15.97 -6.66 5.82
N ILE A 58 15.87 -7.78 5.09
CA ILE A 58 14.85 -7.94 4.03
C ILE A 58 13.45 -8.00 4.64
N GLU A 59 13.33 -8.54 5.86
CA GLU A 59 12.11 -8.58 6.63
C GLU A 59 11.59 -7.17 6.90
N ASP A 60 12.45 -6.24 7.30
CA ASP A 60 12.08 -4.83 7.50
C ASP A 60 11.51 -4.22 6.21
N LEU A 61 12.13 -4.45 5.06
CA LEU A 61 11.57 -3.99 3.76
C LEU A 61 10.19 -4.61 3.49
N GLY A 62 9.96 -5.85 3.93
CA GLY A 62 8.69 -6.53 3.82
C GLY A 62 7.60 -5.89 4.69
N GLU A 63 7.96 -5.45 5.89
CA GLU A 63 7.07 -4.70 6.80
C GLU A 63 6.67 -3.35 6.17
N GLU A 64 7.63 -2.58 5.65
CA GLU A 64 7.35 -1.31 4.95
C GLU A 64 6.42 -1.51 3.74
N CYS A 65 6.62 -2.60 2.98
CA CYS A 65 5.72 -2.94 1.87
C CYS A 65 4.30 -3.27 2.36
N PHE A 66 4.18 -3.89 3.53
CA PHE A 66 2.88 -4.17 4.13
C PHE A 66 2.21 -2.87 4.61
N ASP A 67 2.94 -1.94 5.20
CA ASP A 67 2.39 -0.64 5.63
C ASP A 67 1.91 0.19 4.44
N ILE A 68 2.66 0.20 3.33
CA ILE A 68 2.20 0.76 2.05
C ILE A 68 0.87 0.13 1.61
N LEU A 69 0.76 -1.21 1.69
CA LEU A 69 -0.46 -1.92 1.33
C LEU A 69 -1.63 -1.55 2.25
N VAL A 70 -1.39 -1.42 3.56
CA VAL A 70 -2.39 -0.98 4.55
C VAL A 70 -2.94 0.38 4.16
N TYR A 71 -2.07 1.38 3.98
CA TYR A 71 -2.54 2.73 3.68
C TYR A 71 -3.15 2.88 2.29
N LEU A 72 -2.71 2.08 1.31
CA LEU A 72 -3.35 2.01 0.00
C LEU A 72 -4.79 1.48 0.12
N ILE A 73 -4.99 0.39 0.86
CA ILE A 73 -6.32 -0.22 1.05
C ILE A 73 -7.26 0.74 1.79
N LEU A 74 -6.78 1.37 2.87
CA LEU A 74 -7.57 2.34 3.61
C LEU A 74 -7.92 3.56 2.73
N PHE A 75 -6.96 4.06 1.94
CA PHE A 75 -7.23 5.12 0.97
C PHE A 75 -8.35 4.71 -0.01
N LEU A 76 -8.24 3.54 -0.64
CA LEU A 76 -9.23 3.05 -1.62
C LEU A 76 -10.63 2.98 -1.02
N GLU A 77 -10.76 2.43 0.18
CA GLU A 77 -12.03 2.33 0.90
C GLU A 77 -12.63 3.70 1.24
N THR A 78 -11.80 4.70 1.57
CA THR A 78 -12.28 6.06 1.84
C THR A 78 -12.82 6.77 0.60
N ILE A 79 -12.40 6.35 -0.60
CA ILE A 79 -12.91 6.87 -1.87
C ILE A 79 -13.97 5.96 -2.51
N GLY A 80 -14.46 4.96 -1.76
CA GLY A 80 -15.53 4.06 -2.21
C GLY A 80 -15.08 2.97 -3.18
N ILE A 81 -13.79 2.62 -3.19
CA ILE A 81 -13.26 1.49 -3.94
C ILE A 81 -13.01 0.34 -2.98
N ASP A 82 -13.92 -0.63 -2.98
CA ASP A 82 -13.75 -1.92 -2.33
C ASP A 82 -12.87 -2.88 -3.17
N LEU A 83 -12.60 -4.07 -2.61
CA LEU A 83 -11.79 -5.10 -3.26
C LEU A 83 -12.35 -5.51 -4.64
N ASP A 84 -13.65 -5.77 -4.74
CA ASP A 84 -14.27 -6.24 -5.98
C ASP A 84 -14.16 -5.18 -7.09
N HIS A 85 -14.33 -3.91 -6.74
CA HIS A 85 -14.09 -2.80 -7.65
C HIS A 85 -12.62 -2.67 -8.04
N PHE A 86 -11.70 -2.81 -7.09
CA PHE A 86 -10.26 -2.74 -7.35
C PHE A 86 -9.78 -3.87 -8.27
N GLU A 87 -10.27 -5.11 -8.08
CA GLU A 87 -9.97 -6.25 -8.94
C GLU A 87 -10.44 -5.99 -10.39
N LYS A 88 -11.67 -5.48 -10.59
CA LYS A 88 -12.17 -5.09 -11.93
C LYS A 88 -11.30 -4.01 -12.60
N ILE A 89 -10.87 -3.00 -11.85
CA ILE A 89 -9.98 -1.94 -12.35
C ILE A 89 -8.64 -2.54 -12.76
N SER A 90 -8.10 -3.44 -11.94
CA SER A 90 -6.82 -4.12 -12.16
C SER A 90 -6.86 -5.00 -13.41
N ASP A 91 -7.87 -5.84 -13.56
CA ASP A 91 -8.05 -6.70 -14.74
C ASP A 91 -8.15 -5.90 -16.03
N ARG A 92 -8.87 -4.78 -16.00
CA ARG A 92 -8.97 -3.87 -17.16
C ARG A 92 -7.62 -3.24 -17.48
N LYS A 93 -6.89 -2.76 -16.47
CA LYS A 93 -5.57 -2.14 -16.65
C LYS A 93 -4.54 -3.14 -17.18
N LEU A 94 -4.48 -4.34 -16.61
CA LEU A 94 -3.55 -5.40 -17.04
C LEU A 94 -3.80 -5.81 -18.50
N ARG A 95 -5.06 -6.03 -18.91
CA ARG A 95 -5.39 -6.32 -20.32
C ARG A 95 -4.87 -5.26 -21.29
N ILE A 96 -4.99 -3.98 -20.93
CA ILE A 96 -4.46 -2.88 -21.74
C ILE A 96 -2.93 -2.93 -21.82
N LEU A 97 -2.26 -3.25 -20.71
CA LEU A 97 -0.80 -3.35 -20.68
C LEU A 97 -0.28 -4.52 -21.53
N TYR A 98 -0.91 -5.69 -21.44
CA TYR A 98 -0.56 -6.85 -22.28
C TYR A 98 -0.71 -6.53 -23.76
N LYS A 99 -1.86 -5.98 -24.17
CA LYS A 99 -2.09 -5.61 -25.56
C LYS A 99 -1.02 -4.66 -26.11
N ARG A 100 -0.60 -3.66 -25.32
CA ARG A 100 0.47 -2.74 -25.73
C ARG A 100 1.82 -3.42 -25.94
N MET A 101 2.10 -4.51 -25.24
CA MET A 101 3.35 -5.24 -25.39
C MET A 101 3.30 -6.23 -26.56
N GLU A 102 2.12 -6.74 -26.90
CA GLU A 102 1.91 -7.63 -28.06
C GLU A 102 1.84 -6.87 -29.39
N ASP A 103 1.37 -5.62 -29.36
CA ASP A 103 1.27 -4.73 -30.53
C ASP A 103 2.63 -4.02 -30.87
N ASN A 104 3.66 -4.18 -30.03
CA ASN A 104 5.03 -3.62 -30.21
C ASN A 104 6.00 -4.68 -30.73
#